data_AF-A0A357T3R1-F1
#
_entry.id   AF-A0A357T3R1-F1
#
_cell.length_a   1.000
_cell.length_b   1.000
_cell.length_c   1.000
_cell.angle_alpha   90.00
_cell.angle_beta   90.00
_cell.angle_gamma   90.00
#
_symmetry.space_group_name_H-M   'P 1'
#
loop_
_entity.id
_entity.type
_entity.pdbx_description
1 polymer ?
#
loop_
_entity_poly.entity_id
_entity_poly.type
_entity_poly.pdbx_seq_one_letter_code
_entity_poly.pdbx_strand_id
1 'polypeptide(L)'
;MVTSKKGKAFYFIMFLLPALSLYTMFFIFPLFQGIKYSFTDWNGIVPEIPFNFEKNEFENILVQLNNPKKAVYLKKFYQFEEA
;
A
#
# COMPACT_ATOMS: atom_id res chain seq x y z
N MET A 1 -27.03 13.52 -44.36
CA MET A 1 -25.80 14.25 -43.95
C MET A 1 -24.60 13.40 -44.34
N VAL A 2 -23.86 13.78 -45.40
CA VAL A 2 -22.65 13.03 -45.83
C VAL A 2 -21.49 13.49 -44.95
N THR A 3 -21.28 12.81 -43.83
CA THR A 3 -20.18 13.18 -42.92
C THR A 3 -18.88 12.52 -43.37
N SER A 4 -17.80 13.31 -43.44
CA SER A 4 -16.45 12.88 -43.82
C SER A 4 -15.97 11.71 -42.94
N LYS A 5 -15.16 10.79 -43.49
CA LYS A 5 -14.55 9.67 -42.74
C LYS A 5 -13.90 10.14 -41.43
N LYS A 6 -13.22 11.29 -41.44
CA LYS A 6 -12.60 11.89 -40.25
C LYS A 6 -13.62 12.35 -39.21
N GLY A 7 -14.76 12.91 -39.66
CA GLY A 7 -15.85 13.31 -38.78
C GLY A 7 -16.49 12.11 -38.07
N LYS A 8 -16.69 10.98 -38.78
CA LYS A 8 -17.19 9.74 -38.16
C LYS A 8 -16.27 9.22 -37.05
N ALA A 9 -14.97 9.17 -37.33
CA ALA A 9 -13.97 8.71 -36.35
C ALA A 9 -13.93 9.60 -35.11
N PHE A 10 -14.02 10.92 -35.29
CA PHE A 10 -14.05 11.88 -34.19
C PHE A 10 -15.23 11.65 -33.24
N TYR A 11 -16.45 11.55 -33.76
CA TYR A 11 -17.62 11.29 -32.93
C TYR A 11 -17.57 9.92 -32.25
N PHE A 12 -17.04 8.90 -32.94
CA PHE A 12 -16.84 7.58 -32.36
C PHE A 12 -15.86 7.61 -31.18
N ILE A 13 -14.72 8.28 -31.35
CA ILE A 13 -13.73 8.44 -30.27
C ILE A 13 -14.33 9.22 -29.10
N MET A 14 -15.01 10.34 -29.35
CA MET A 14 -15.67 11.11 -28.28
C MET A 14 -16.72 10.31 -27.53
N PHE A 15 -17.42 9.39 -28.20
CA PHE A 15 -18.37 8.48 -27.56
C PHE A 15 -17.69 7.44 -26.66
N LEU A 16 -16.55 6.89 -27.07
CA LEU A 16 -15.79 5.92 -26.26
C LEU A 16 -14.98 6.58 -25.14
N LEU A 17 -14.60 7.84 -25.30
CA LEU A 17 -13.67 8.54 -24.41
C LEU A 17 -14.07 8.49 -22.92
N PRO A 18 -15.34 8.70 -22.54
CA PRO A 18 -15.75 8.61 -21.14
C PRO A 18 -15.54 7.22 -20.54
N ALA A 19 -15.93 6.17 -21.27
CA ALA A 19 -15.77 4.79 -20.82
C ALA A 19 -14.28 4.40 -20.72
N LEU A 20 -13.47 4.78 -21.70
CA LEU A 20 -12.02 4.55 -21.69
C LEU A 20 -11.33 5.32 -20.56
N SER A 21 -11.79 6.54 -20.27
CA SER A 21 -11.27 7.35 -19.17
C SER A 21 -11.53 6.67 -17.82
N LEU A 22 -12.77 6.23 -17.57
CA LEU A 22 -13.10 5.51 -16.34
C LEU A 22 -12.33 4.19 -16.23
N TYR A 23 -12.26 3.41 -17.30
CA TYR A 23 -11.48 2.16 -17.32
C TYR A 23 -10.00 2.42 -17.02
N THR A 24 -9.44 3.49 -17.58
CA THR A 24 -8.05 3.85 -17.33
C THR A 24 -7.84 4.27 -15.88
N MET A 25 -8.73 5.11 -15.33
CA MET A 25 -8.62 5.63 -13.96
C MET A 25 -8.82 4.56 -12.88
N PHE A 26 -9.78 3.66 -13.07
CA PHE A 26 -10.16 2.68 -12.04
C PHE A 26 -9.57 1.28 -12.26
N PHE A 27 -9.01 0.99 -13.43
CA PHE A 27 -8.45 -0.34 -13.73
C PHE A 27 -6.97 -0.26 -14.10
N ILE A 28 -6.65 0.46 -15.18
CA ILE A 28 -5.26 0.53 -15.69
C ILE A 28 -4.35 1.22 -14.67
N PHE A 29 -4.78 2.35 -14.09
CA PHE A 29 -3.98 3.11 -13.15
C PHE A 29 -3.68 2.32 -11.85
N PRO A 30 -4.67 1.72 -11.16
CA PRO A 30 -4.39 0.86 -10.00
C PRO A 30 -3.55 -0.38 -10.34
N LEU A 31 -3.71 -0.95 -11.55
CA LEU A 31 -2.87 -2.07 -12.01
C LEU A 31 -1.39 -1.68 -12.01
N PHE A 32 -1.04 -0.53 -12.59
CA PHE A 32 0.33 -0.06 -12.61
C PHE A 32 0.85 0.32 -11.22
N GLN A 33 -0.02 0.86 -10.34
CA GLN A 33 0.35 1.07 -8.95
C GLN A 33 0.68 -0.25 -8.25
N GLY A 34 -0.13 -1.29 -8.45
CA GLY A 34 0.14 -2.63 -7.91
C GLY A 34 1.45 -3.21 -8.42
N ILE A 35 1.74 -3.06 -9.72
CA ILE A 35 3.03 -3.45 -10.29
C ILE A 35 4.17 -2.66 -9.62
N LYS A 36 4.05 -1.34 -9.49
CA LYS A 36 5.05 -0.51 -8.78
C LYS A 36 5.25 -0.98 -7.34
N TYR A 37 4.17 -1.26 -6.61
CA TYR A 37 4.25 -1.74 -5.23
C TYR A 37 4.84 -3.14 -5.13
N SER A 38 4.71 -4.00 -6.14
CA SER A 38 5.35 -5.32 -6.15
C SER A 38 6.89 -5.27 -6.15
N PHE A 39 7.47 -4.15 -6.58
CA PHE A 39 8.92 -3.90 -6.48
C PHE A 39 9.34 -3.29 -5.14
N THR A 40 8.40 -3.04 -4.24
CA THR A 40 8.65 -2.51 -2.89
C THR A 40 8.27 -3.55 -1.85
N ASP A 41 8.94 -3.56 -0.69
CA ASP A 41 8.57 -4.42 0.45
C ASP A 41 7.35 -3.85 1.18
N TRP A 42 6.25 -3.65 0.45
CA TRP A 42 5.01 -3.13 1.01
C TRP A 42 4.26 -4.27 1.70
N ASN A 43 4.34 -4.32 3.02
CA ASN A 43 3.72 -5.35 3.83
C ASN A 43 2.27 -5.04 4.25
N GLY A 44 1.72 -3.88 3.87
CA GLY A 44 0.31 -3.47 4.05
C GLY A 44 -0.23 -3.42 5.50
N ILE A 45 0.56 -3.85 6.48
CA ILE A 45 0.12 -4.20 7.83
C ILE A 45 0.99 -3.54 8.91
N VAL A 46 2.14 -2.95 8.55
CA VAL A 46 2.97 -2.25 9.52
C VAL A 46 2.87 -0.76 9.23
N PRO A 47 1.92 -0.04 9.86
CA PRO A 47 2.26 1.33 10.18
C PRO A 47 3.54 1.23 11.02
N GLU A 48 4.54 2.05 10.71
CA GLU A 48 5.68 2.32 11.60
C GLU A 48 5.13 2.97 12.88
N ILE A 49 4.26 2.28 13.62
CA ILE A 49 3.91 2.62 14.98
C ILE A 49 5.06 1.99 15.75
N PRO A 50 6.09 2.77 16.14
CA PRO A 50 6.95 2.29 17.20
C PRO A 50 6.03 1.90 18.34
N PHE A 51 6.10 0.64 18.76
CA PHE A 51 5.42 0.22 19.96
C PHE A 51 6.07 1.00 21.11
N ASN A 52 5.51 2.14 21.49
CA ASN A 52 5.98 2.94 22.62
C ASN A 52 5.47 2.24 23.88
N PHE A 53 6.27 1.33 24.42
CA PHE A 53 6.03 0.77 25.75
C PHE A 53 6.84 1.57 26.78
N GLU A 54 6.40 1.57 28.03
CA GLU A 54 7.29 1.93 29.12
C GLU A 54 8.31 0.79 29.32
N LYS A 55 9.59 1.11 29.56
CA LYS A 55 10.67 0.12 29.72
C LYS A 55 10.31 -0.98 30.73
N ASN A 56 9.67 -0.60 31.84
CA ASN A 56 9.30 -1.55 32.91
C ASN A 56 8.22 -2.54 32.46
N GLU A 57 7.23 -2.09 31.68
CA GLU A 57 6.17 -2.94 31.15
C GLU A 57 6.70 -3.90 30.09
N PHE A 58 7.59 -3.43 29.22
CA PHE A 58 8.20 -4.26 28.18
C PHE A 58 9.04 -5.40 28.76
N GLU A 59 9.86 -5.12 29.77
CA GLU A 59 10.68 -6.15 30.43
C GLU A 59 9.80 -7.22 31.12
N ASN A 60 8.67 -6.83 31.72
CA ASN A 60 7.72 -7.79 32.29
C ASN A 60 7.12 -8.73 31.23
N ILE A 61 6.82 -8.21 30.04
CA ILE A 61 6.31 -9.02 28.91
C ILE A 61 7.39 -9.98 28.40
N LEU A 62 8.65 -9.53 28.31
CA LEU A 62 9.78 -10.38 27.92
C LEU A 62 9.99 -11.56 28.88
N VAL A 63 9.81 -11.34 30.18
CA VAL A 63 9.87 -12.41 31.20
C VAL A 63 8.74 -13.42 31.03
N GLN A 64 7.52 -12.96 30.71
CA GLN A 64 6.35 -13.83 30.53
C GLN A 64 6.39 -14.68 29.26
N LEU A 65 7.14 -14.25 28.24
CA LEU A 65 7.17 -14.91 26.93
C LEU A 65 7.73 -16.34 26.94
N ASN A 66 8.46 -16.77 28.00
CA ASN A 66 8.99 -18.12 28.23
C ASN A 66 9.72 -18.76 27.03
N ASN A 67 10.07 -17.96 26.01
CA ASN A 67 10.64 -18.41 24.75
C ASN A 67 11.71 -17.40 24.29
N PRO A 68 13.00 -17.80 24.32
CA PRO A 68 14.11 -16.89 24.04
C PRO A 68 14.11 -16.39 22.58
N LYS A 69 13.58 -17.16 21.63
CA LYS A 69 13.56 -16.77 20.20
C LYS A 69 12.57 -15.65 19.93
N LYS A 70 11.41 -15.66 20.60
CA LYS A 70 10.40 -14.61 20.48
C LYS A 70 10.85 -13.31 21.15
N ALA A 71 11.51 -13.41 22.30
CA ALA A 71 12.08 -12.26 23.00
C ALA A 71 13.12 -11.51 22.13
N VAL A 72 14.01 -12.26 21.45
CA VAL A 72 15.01 -11.67 20.52
C VAL A 72 14.35 -11.01 19.31
N TYR A 73 13.24 -11.56 18.81
CA TYR A 73 12.50 -10.96 17.70
C TYR A 73 11.86 -9.62 18.09
N LEU A 74 11.20 -9.55 19.25
CA LEU A 74 10.54 -8.31 19.71
C LEU A 74 11.54 -7.18 19.96
N LYS A 75 12.74 -7.49 20.46
CA LYS A 75 13.82 -6.51 20.63
C LYS A 75 14.28 -5.83 19.33
N LYS A 76 14.01 -6.41 18.15
CA LYS A 76 14.37 -5.82 16.85
C LYS A 76 13.43 -4.71 16.40
N PHE A 77 12.19 -4.71 16.88
CA PHE A 77 11.14 -3.77 16.47
C PHE A 77 10.81 -2.73 17.56
N TYR A 78 11.55 -2.76 18.66
CA TYR A 78 11.34 -1.87 19.79
C TYR A 78 12.39 -0.74 19.78
N GLN A 79 11.93 0.50 19.75
CA GLN A 79 12.77 1.69 19.97
C GLN A 79 12.48 2.20 21.39
N PHE A 80 13.51 2.35 22.20
CA PHE A 80 13.36 2.93 23.54
C PHE A 80 13.13 4.44 23.38
N GLU A 81 12.03 4.96 23.91
CA GLU A 81 11.85 6.39 24.09
C GLU A 81 12.70 6.81 25.30
N GLU A 82 13.86 7.45 25.06
CA GLU A 82 14.65 8.09 26.10
C GLU A 82 13.89 9.35 26.56
N ALA A 83 13.13 9.20 27.65
CA ALA A 83 12.56 10.32 28.39
C ALA A 83 13.63 11.09 29.17
#